data_AF-X0X8R1-F1
#
_entry.id   AF-X0X8R1-F1
#
_cell.length_a   1.000
_cell.length_b   1.000
_cell.length_c   1.000
_cell.angle_alpha   90.00
_cell.angle_beta   90.00
_cell.angle_gamma   90.00
#
_symmetry.space_group_name_H-M   'P 1'
#
loop_
_entity.id
_entity.type
_entity.pdbx_description
1 polymer ?
#
loop_
_entity_poly.entity_id
_entity_poly.type
_entity_poly.pdbx_seq_one_letter_code
_entity_poly.pdbx_strand_id
1 'polypeptide(L)'
;MIIDIHTHIFPPEVRDKREDFFDGEAAFKLLYSVPGSKLSGAEELIRNMDNEGLDKSVVFGFPWHNEDYFKRNNDYIMEVVERYKERLIGFTTFYPLAKGAEKELERCLESGLSGVGELAFYTSTISRDTLKAF
;
A
#
# COMPACT_ATOMS: atom_id res chain seq x y z
N MET A 1 0.59 -24.68 2.53
CA MET A 1 0.91 -23.31 2.13
C MET A 1 -0.23 -22.42 2.56
N ILE A 2 0.00 -21.51 3.51
CA ILE A 2 -0.92 -20.52 4.05
C ILE A 2 -0.47 -19.16 3.51
N ILE A 3 -1.39 -18.43 2.90
CA ILE A 3 -1.12 -17.12 2.32
C ILE A 3 -2.08 -16.11 2.94
N ASP A 4 -1.54 -15.05 3.53
CA ASP A 4 -2.30 -13.85 3.86
C ASP A 4 -2.36 -12.93 2.63
N ILE A 5 -3.56 -12.61 2.17
CA ILE A 5 -3.75 -11.86 0.92
C ILE A 5 -3.94 -10.35 1.13
N HIS A 6 -3.89 -9.86 2.37
CA HIS A 6 -4.17 -8.45 2.65
C HIS A 6 -3.30 -7.91 3.78
N THR A 7 -2.13 -7.40 3.45
CA THR A 7 -1.24 -6.76 4.43
C THR A 7 -0.72 -5.42 3.94
N HIS A 8 -0.74 -4.42 4.83
CA HIS A 8 -0.21 -3.09 4.55
C HIS A 8 1.16 -2.92 5.21
N ILE A 9 2.13 -2.45 4.43
CA ILE A 9 3.45 -2.06 4.95
C ILE A 9 3.85 -0.68 4.44
N PHE A 10 4.56 0.05 5.29
CA PHE A 10 4.90 1.45 5.06
C PHE A 10 6.40 1.70 5.19
N PRO A 11 6.96 2.60 4.36
CA PRO A 11 8.35 2.98 4.47
C PRO A 11 8.62 3.70 5.81
N PRO A 12 9.86 3.67 6.33
CA PRO A 12 10.19 4.24 7.64
C PRO A 12 9.73 5.68 7.84
N GLU A 13 9.86 6.54 6.82
CA GLU A 13 9.44 7.94 6.91
C GLU A 13 7.95 8.13 7.25
N VAL A 14 7.08 7.24 6.74
CA VAL A 14 5.64 7.30 7.01
C VAL A 14 5.36 6.74 8.41
N ARG A 15 6.11 5.71 8.84
CA ARG A 15 5.94 5.10 10.17
C ARG A 15 6.41 6.03 11.29
N ASP A 16 7.53 6.72 11.07
CA ASP A 16 8.19 7.54 12.09
C ASP A 16 7.57 8.93 12.21
N LYS A 17 6.97 9.45 11.12
CA LYS A 17 6.39 10.81 11.05
C LYS A 17 5.11 10.85 10.21
N ARG A 18 4.15 9.97 10.51
CA ARG A 18 2.88 9.88 9.76
C ARG A 18 2.11 11.19 9.65
N GLU A 19 2.25 12.08 10.64
CA GLU A 19 1.57 13.37 10.69
C GLU A 19 1.97 14.28 9.53
N ASP A 20 3.20 14.14 9.02
CA ASP A 20 3.70 14.89 7.85
C ASP A 20 2.96 14.50 6.56
N PHE A 21 2.26 13.36 6.56
CA PHE A 21 1.49 12.83 5.42
C PHE A 21 -0.03 13.05 5.58
N PHE A 22 -0.49 13.87 6.53
CA PHE A 22 -1.91 14.12 6.72
C PHE A 22 -2.48 15.22 5.81
N ASP A 23 -1.65 16.17 5.38
CA ASP A 23 -2.12 17.25 4.51
C ASP A 23 -2.39 16.71 3.11
N GLY A 24 -3.53 17.07 2.53
CA GLY A 24 -4.00 16.54 1.25
C GLY A 24 -4.45 15.06 1.25
N GLU A 25 -4.26 14.31 2.34
CA GLU A 25 -4.54 12.87 2.43
C GLU A 25 -5.59 12.57 3.52
N ALA A 26 -6.83 13.02 3.29
CA ALA A 26 -7.92 12.90 4.27
C ALA A 26 -8.19 11.44 4.69
N ALA A 27 -8.05 10.49 3.76
CA ALA A 27 -8.21 9.06 4.04
C ALA A 27 -7.14 8.52 4.99
N PHE A 28 -5.88 8.87 4.75
CA PHE A 28 -4.78 8.46 5.62
C PHE A 28 -4.93 9.08 7.02
N LYS A 29 -5.26 10.37 7.08
CA LYS A 29 -5.55 11.06 8.34
C LYS A 29 -6.72 10.41 9.09
N LEU A 30 -7.80 10.05 8.40
CA LEU A 30 -8.97 9.40 9.01
C LEU A 30 -8.59 8.12 9.78
N LEU A 31 -7.74 7.28 9.18
CA LEU A 31 -7.37 5.99 9.75
C LEU A 31 -6.22 6.08 10.77
N TYR A 32 -5.25 6.95 10.52
CA TYR A 32 -3.98 6.97 11.26
C TYR A 32 -3.81 8.14 12.23
N SER A 33 -4.73 9.10 12.28
CA SER A 33 -4.76 10.10 13.38
C SER A 33 -5.35 9.54 14.67
N VAL A 34 -6.02 8.39 14.62
CA VAL A 34 -6.62 7.75 15.80
C VAL A 34 -5.50 7.24 16.73
N PRO A 35 -5.57 7.56 18.04
CA PRO A 35 -4.62 7.02 19.01
C PRO A 35 -4.59 5.49 18.99
N GLY A 36 -3.40 4.91 18.90
CA GLY A 36 -3.21 3.45 18.87
C GLY A 36 -3.22 2.82 17.47
N SER A 37 -3.58 3.54 16.41
CA SER A 37 -3.40 3.05 15.03
C SER A 37 -1.92 2.79 14.77
N LYS A 38 -1.58 1.58 14.32
CA LYS A 38 -0.20 1.15 14.05
C LYS A 38 0.09 1.12 12.55
N LEU A 39 1.34 1.39 12.20
CA LEU A 39 1.88 1.22 10.86
C LEU A 39 3.06 0.25 10.96
N SER A 40 3.08 -0.77 10.10
CA SER A 40 4.11 -1.81 10.15
C SER A 40 5.07 -1.74 8.95
N GLY A 41 6.31 -2.14 9.19
CA GLY A 41 7.34 -2.32 8.16
C GLY A 41 7.48 -3.79 7.76
N ALA A 42 8.31 -4.07 6.76
CA ALA A 42 8.50 -5.43 6.25
C ALA A 42 9.11 -6.35 7.31
N GLU A 43 10.05 -5.88 8.12
CA GLU A 43 10.71 -6.69 9.15
C GLU A 43 9.73 -7.12 10.26
N GLU A 44 8.76 -6.26 10.60
CA GLU A 44 7.71 -6.61 11.56
C GLU A 44 6.73 -7.62 10.96
N LEU A 45 6.34 -7.43 9.70
CA LEU A 45 5.50 -8.38 8.99
C LEU A 45 6.15 -9.77 8.92
N ILE A 46 7.42 -9.87 8.52
CA ILE A 46 8.13 -11.17 8.43
C ILE A 46 8.17 -11.87 9.79
N ARG A 47 8.49 -11.16 10.88
CA ARG A 47 8.45 -11.75 12.23
C ARG A 47 7.07 -12.27 12.59
N ASN A 48 6.02 -11.52 12.27
CA ASN A 48 4.64 -11.96 12.52
C ASN A 48 4.29 -13.18 11.66
N MET A 49 4.68 -13.21 10.39
CA MET A 49 4.49 -14.37 9.52
C MET A 49 5.15 -15.62 10.10
N ASP A 50 6.37 -15.51 10.63
CA ASP A 50 7.08 -16.62 11.24
C ASP A 50 6.39 -17.10 12.54
N ASN A 51 5.90 -16.18 13.36
CA ASN A 51 5.16 -16.51 14.59
C ASN A 51 3.82 -17.19 14.33
N GLU A 52 3.11 -16.77 13.28
CA GLU A 52 1.78 -17.26 12.93
C GLU A 52 1.81 -18.44 11.92
N GLY A 53 3.00 -18.82 11.44
CA GLY A 53 3.16 -19.92 10.48
C GLY A 53 2.66 -19.60 9.06
N LEU A 54 2.75 -18.35 8.62
CA LEU A 54 2.38 -17.91 7.27
C LEU A 54 3.53 -18.15 6.28
N ASP A 55 3.23 -18.84 5.18
CA ASP A 55 4.22 -19.13 4.14
C ASP A 55 4.49 -17.89 3.28
N LYS A 56 3.45 -17.17 2.85
CA LYS A 56 3.54 -15.94 2.05
C LYS A 56 2.54 -14.87 2.48
N SER A 57 2.83 -13.62 2.15
CA SER A 57 1.89 -12.50 2.30
C SER A 57 1.85 -11.63 1.05
N VAL A 58 0.66 -11.20 0.65
CA VAL A 58 0.47 -10.13 -0.33
C VAL A 58 0.59 -8.80 0.39
N VAL A 59 1.54 -7.97 -0.06
CA VAL A 59 1.90 -6.69 0.54
C VAL A 59 1.60 -5.54 -0.39
N PHE A 60 1.15 -4.44 0.20
CA PHE A 60 0.90 -3.20 -0.53
C PHE A 60 1.02 -1.98 0.38
N GLY A 61 1.04 -0.81 -0.25
CA GLY A 61 1.06 0.48 0.43
C GLY A 61 -0.35 0.94 0.82
N PHE A 62 -0.58 2.23 0.68
CA PHE A 62 -1.88 2.86 0.92
C PHE A 62 -2.38 3.52 -0.38
N PRO A 63 -3.71 3.62 -0.60
CA PRO A 63 -4.25 4.30 -1.77
C PRO A 63 -4.12 5.83 -1.64
N TRP A 64 -2.89 6.32 -1.71
CA TRP A 64 -2.54 7.74 -1.66
C TRP A 64 -3.13 8.49 -2.86
N HIS A 65 -3.58 9.73 -2.62
CA HIS A 65 -3.97 10.64 -3.69
C HIS A 65 -2.77 11.32 -4.35
N ASN A 66 -1.74 11.62 -3.56
CA ASN A 66 -0.53 12.29 -4.00
C ASN A 66 0.38 11.33 -4.81
N GLU A 67 0.76 11.77 -6.02
CA GLU A 67 1.60 11.00 -6.93
C GLU A 67 2.96 10.63 -6.36
N ASP A 68 3.62 11.56 -5.66
CA ASP A 68 4.92 11.29 -5.06
C ASP A 68 4.80 10.29 -3.91
N TYR A 69 3.66 10.29 -3.19
CA TYR A 69 3.46 9.39 -2.05
C TYR A 69 3.21 7.96 -2.52
N PHE A 70 2.30 7.73 -3.48
CA PHE A 70 2.12 6.36 -3.98
C PHE A 70 3.36 5.83 -4.69
N LYS A 71 4.12 6.67 -5.42
CA LYS A 71 5.36 6.24 -6.07
C LYS A 71 6.39 5.77 -5.06
N ARG A 72 6.66 6.60 -4.05
CA ARG A 72 7.60 6.26 -2.98
C ARG A 72 7.18 5.02 -2.20
N ASN A 73 5.88 4.87 -1.93
CA ASN A 73 5.39 3.69 -1.26
C ASN A 73 5.53 2.44 -2.14
N ASN A 74 5.23 2.52 -3.43
CA ASN A 74 5.41 1.42 -4.38
C ASN A 74 6.88 1.07 -4.59
N ASP A 75 7.79 2.05 -4.60
CA ASP A 75 9.24 1.82 -4.60
C ASP A 75 9.68 1.01 -3.39
N TYR A 76 9.17 1.35 -2.21
CA TYR A 76 9.39 0.56 -1.01
C TYR A 76 8.82 -0.86 -1.13
N ILE A 77 7.62 -1.04 -1.71
CA ILE A 77 7.05 -2.38 -1.97
C ILE A 77 7.94 -3.20 -2.90
N MET A 78 8.44 -2.62 -3.99
CA MET A 78 9.35 -3.30 -4.91
C MET A 78 10.66 -3.71 -4.20
N GLU A 79 11.25 -2.80 -3.42
CA GLU A 79 12.47 -3.08 -2.67
C GLU A 79 12.30 -4.27 -1.70
N VAL A 80 11.22 -4.26 -0.90
CA VAL A 80 11.01 -5.31 0.11
C VAL A 80 10.55 -6.62 -0.50
N VAL A 81 9.84 -6.60 -1.63
CA VAL A 81 9.49 -7.81 -2.38
C VAL A 81 10.75 -8.45 -2.95
N GLU A 82 11.67 -7.69 -3.53
CA GLU A 82 12.96 -8.24 -3.98
C GLU A 82 13.75 -8.82 -2.80
N ARG A 83 13.80 -8.09 -1.68
CA ARG A 83 14.50 -8.54 -0.46
C ARG A 83 13.92 -9.84 0.11
N TYR A 84 12.60 -10.02 0.03
CA TYR A 84 11.88 -11.16 0.60
C TYR A 84 11.09 -11.95 -0.45
N LYS A 85 11.64 -12.13 -1.65
CA LYS A 85 10.92 -12.68 -2.83
C LYS A 85 10.24 -14.03 -2.63
N GLU A 86 10.78 -14.86 -1.73
CA GLU A 86 10.20 -16.16 -1.41
C GLU A 86 9.00 -16.07 -0.45
N ARG A 87 8.82 -14.93 0.23
CA ARG A 87 7.81 -14.71 1.28
C ARG A 87 6.79 -13.64 0.90
N LEU A 88 7.15 -12.63 0.12
CA LEU A 88 6.27 -11.50 -0.18
C LEU A 88 5.86 -11.46 -1.65
N ILE A 89 4.59 -11.12 -1.89
CA ILE A 89 4.02 -10.85 -3.21
C ILE A 89 3.56 -9.39 -3.19
N GLY A 90 4.16 -8.52 -4.00
CA GLY A 90 3.81 -7.10 -3.98
C GLY A 90 2.71 -6.73 -4.95
N PHE A 91 1.77 -5.92 -4.49
CA PHE A 91 0.79 -5.22 -5.33
C PHE A 91 1.09 -3.72 -5.35
N THR A 92 0.85 -3.09 -6.51
CA THR A 92 0.86 -1.63 -6.62
C THR A 92 -0.38 -1.04 -5.96
N THR A 93 -0.25 0.16 -5.40
CA THR A 93 -1.34 0.83 -4.68
C THR A 93 -1.34 2.32 -4.99
N PHE A 94 -2.54 2.87 -5.19
CA PHE A 94 -2.79 4.30 -5.42
C PHE A 94 -4.29 4.57 -5.27
N TYR A 95 -4.69 5.83 -5.11
CA TYR A 95 -6.10 6.19 -5.23
C TYR A 95 -6.55 6.02 -6.70
N PRO A 96 -7.65 5.30 -7.00
CA PRO A 96 -7.99 4.93 -8.38
C PRO A 96 -8.18 6.08 -9.36
N LEU A 97 -8.57 7.26 -8.89
CA LEU A 97 -8.77 8.45 -9.72
C LEU A 97 -7.60 9.45 -9.61
N ALA A 98 -6.47 9.04 -9.00
CA ALA A 98 -5.29 9.88 -8.95
C ALA A 98 -4.68 10.03 -10.35
N LYS A 99 -4.22 11.25 -10.65
CA LYS A 99 -3.47 11.50 -11.88
C LYS A 99 -2.19 10.66 -11.87
N GLY A 100 -1.93 9.95 -12.96
CA GLY A 100 -0.72 9.11 -13.10
C GLY A 100 -0.84 7.68 -12.58
N ALA A 101 -2.00 7.30 -12.01
CA ALA A 101 -2.26 5.94 -11.51
C ALA A 101 -2.00 4.84 -12.56
N GLU A 102 -2.47 5.03 -13.79
CA GLU A 102 -2.29 4.09 -14.91
C GLU A 102 -0.80 3.86 -15.25
N LYS A 103 0.00 4.93 -15.28
CA LYS A 103 1.44 4.86 -15.59
C LYS A 103 2.20 4.19 -14.45
N GLU A 104 1.77 4.43 -13.23
CA GLU A 104 2.36 3.79 -12.07
C GLU A 104 2.04 2.30 -12.01
N LEU A 105 0.82 1.91 -12.38
CA LEU A 105 0.45 0.51 -12.54
C LEU A 105 1.35 -0.19 -13.56
N GLU A 106 1.51 0.39 -14.75
CA GLU A 106 2.40 -0.13 -15.79
C GLU A 106 3.84 -0.28 -15.26
N ARG A 107 4.40 0.78 -14.67
CA ARG A 107 5.76 0.76 -14.10
C ARG A 107 5.94 -0.35 -13.06
N CYS A 108 4.98 -0.51 -12.16
CA CYS A 108 5.05 -1.50 -11.09
C CYS A 108 4.97 -2.94 -11.63
N LEU A 109 4.08 -3.18 -12.59
CA LEU A 109 3.95 -4.50 -13.22
C LEU A 109 5.21 -4.86 -14.02
N GLU A 110 5.77 -3.92 -14.78
CA GLU A 110 7.04 -4.10 -15.50
C GLU A 110 8.22 -4.35 -14.56
N SER A 111 8.14 -3.85 -13.32
CA SER A 111 9.15 -4.02 -12.27
C SER A 111 8.94 -5.27 -11.40
N GLY A 112 7.97 -6.14 -11.74
CA GLY A 112 7.78 -7.44 -11.11
C GLY A 112 6.73 -7.48 -10.00
N LEU A 113 5.99 -6.40 -9.74
CA LEU A 113 4.80 -6.49 -8.88
C LEU A 113 3.71 -7.32 -9.58
N SER A 114 2.94 -8.07 -8.80
CA SER A 114 2.06 -9.15 -9.29
C SER A 114 0.59 -8.75 -9.40
N GLY A 115 0.24 -7.48 -9.14
CA GLY A 115 -1.14 -7.03 -9.15
C GLY A 115 -1.33 -5.64 -8.56
N VAL A 116 -2.58 -5.29 -8.29
CA VAL A 116 -3.02 -3.99 -7.74
C VAL A 116 -3.91 -4.21 -6.53
N GLY A 117 -3.69 -3.44 -5.46
CA GLY A 117 -4.50 -3.49 -4.25
C GLY A 117 -3.81 -2.83 -3.06
N GLU A 118 -4.53 -2.49 -1.98
CA GLU A 118 -5.97 -2.25 -1.99
C GLU A 118 -6.27 -0.94 -2.73
N LEU A 119 -7.30 -0.95 -3.59
CA LEU A 119 -7.89 0.26 -4.12
C LEU A 119 -9.11 0.62 -3.29
N ALA A 120 -9.12 1.81 -2.69
CA ALA A 120 -10.19 2.20 -1.77
C ALA A 120 -10.69 3.62 -1.99
N PHE A 121 -11.95 3.83 -1.61
CA PHE A 121 -12.61 5.13 -1.56
C PHE A 121 -13.01 5.41 -0.09
N TYR A 122 -12.04 5.61 0.79
CA TYR A 122 -12.33 5.72 2.23
C TYR A 122 -13.13 6.98 2.61
N THR A 123 -13.06 8.03 1.78
CA THR A 123 -13.73 9.32 2.04
C THR A 123 -14.86 9.60 1.06
N SER A 124 -15.24 8.62 0.23
CA SER A 124 -16.29 8.78 -0.79
C SER A 124 -16.98 7.46 -1.11
N THR A 125 -18.15 7.52 -1.76
CA THR A 125 -18.86 6.31 -2.19
C THR A 125 -18.57 6.06 -3.66
N ILE A 126 -18.44 4.78 -4.05
CA ILE A 126 -18.43 4.38 -5.46
C ILE A 126 -19.83 4.67 -6.04
N SER A 127 -19.93 5.78 -6.76
CA SER A 127 -21.17 6.26 -7.38
C SER A 127 -21.16 6.04 -8.89
N ARG A 128 -22.30 6.27 -9.56
CA ARG A 128 -22.35 6.28 -11.03
C ARG A 128 -21.40 7.29 -11.64
N ASP A 129 -21.16 8.42 -10.98
CA ASP A 129 -20.26 9.44 -11.48
C ASP A 129 -18.79 9.05 -11.27
N THR A 130 -18.47 8.38 -10.16
CA THR A 130 -17.16 7.74 -9.94
C THR A 130 -16.83 6.76 -11.07
N LEU A 131 -17.81 5.96 -11.50
CA LEU A 131 -17.63 4.99 -12.58
C LEU A 131 -17.43 5.62 -13.97
N LYS A 132 -17.92 6.85 -14.20
CA LYS A 132 -17.70 7.58 -15.46
C LYS A 132 -16.32 8.25 -15.53
N ALA A 133 -15.60 8.30 -14.42
CA ALA A 133 -14.28 8.92 -14.35
C ALA A 133 -13.14 7.96 -14.75
N PHE A 134 -13.45 6.66 -14.89
CA PHE A 134 -12.62 5.66 -15.55
C PHE A 134 -12.96 5.62 -17.04
#